data_AF-A0A1G4E9D4-F1
#
_entry.id   AF-A0A1G4E9D4-F1
#
_cell.length_a   1.000
_cell.length_b   1.000
_cell.length_c   1.000
_cell.angle_alpha   90.00
_cell.angle_beta   90.00
_cell.angle_gamma   90.00
#
_symmetry.space_group_name_H-M   'P 1'
#
loop_
_entity.id
_entity.type
_entity.pdbx_description
1 polymer ?
#
loop_
_entity_poly.entity_id
_entity_poly.type
_entity_poly.pdbx_seq_one_letter_code
_entity_poly.pdbx_strand_id
1 'polypeptide(L)'
;MALKSAIEGCPLSTFIKNLDALKERKKLECDDEFNVLDEKEREDAKGLFSDLKANYDSVISYNKNIRTQCCFYLNYWLDEKKGKKEKNINVSGWKIIEKLWDTLKSSSFSCDRKPYKNFSVNTKNCVDFMKYCVNKDELKKQCEHPDQEQFKENYCKIFNAFTEKYYKEFIVNGKCLNETNNYNKYYWTFSDNCSLHNAPKTFPKYTSDTGISDDESKASIGKCENGEKSLIPDCYMFQGVPVKIEELPSFIDKAPLKYGIYAGSSFIGFLSLALYLYKKIRHRSLFPSNAPRNKTTNSHIEKQYSQELREKSNSKNKHYNFSYSPAQN
;
A
#
# COMPACT_ATOMS: atom_id res chain seq x y z
N MET A 1 39.03 2.74 -8.68
CA MET A 1 38.36 2.64 -7.36
C MET A 1 37.67 1.28 -7.27
N ALA A 2 37.71 0.58 -6.14
CA ALA A 2 37.04 -0.73 -6.01
C ALA A 2 35.52 -0.56 -5.83
N LEU A 3 34.71 -1.46 -6.42
CA LEU A 3 33.24 -1.43 -6.35
C LEU A 3 32.72 -1.26 -4.91
N LYS A 4 33.27 -2.02 -3.96
CA LYS A 4 32.90 -1.93 -2.54
C LYS A 4 33.12 -0.53 -1.96
N SER A 5 34.28 0.07 -2.25
CA SER A 5 34.61 1.43 -1.78
C SER A 5 33.68 2.49 -2.35
N ALA A 6 33.29 2.35 -3.62
CA ALA A 6 32.37 3.29 -4.26
C ALA A 6 30.97 3.20 -3.64
N ILE A 7 30.46 1.99 -3.40
CA ILE A 7 29.17 1.78 -2.74
C ILE A 7 29.17 2.33 -1.32
N GLU A 8 30.24 2.08 -0.56
CA GLU A 8 30.38 2.60 0.81
C GLU A 8 30.47 4.12 0.84
N GLY A 9 31.02 4.74 -0.21
CA GLY A 9 31.08 6.19 -0.38
C GLY A 9 29.75 6.85 -0.79
N CYS A 10 28.71 6.07 -1.15
CA CYS A 10 27.40 6.64 -1.43
C CYS A 10 26.81 7.27 -0.14
N PRO A 11 26.13 8.44 -0.22
CA PRO A 11 25.62 9.14 0.95
C PRO A 11 24.73 8.28 1.86
N LEU A 12 23.79 7.51 1.28
CA LEU A 12 22.91 6.63 2.06
C LEU A 12 23.70 5.48 2.71
N SER A 13 24.62 4.84 1.98
CA SER A 13 25.48 3.78 2.55
C SER A 13 26.34 4.30 3.69
N THR A 14 26.89 5.51 3.55
CA THR A 14 27.70 6.17 4.58
C THR A 14 26.85 6.43 5.83
N PHE A 15 25.64 6.96 5.68
CA PHE A 15 24.68 7.12 6.78
C PHE A 15 24.42 5.78 7.49
N ILE A 16 24.08 4.74 6.74
CA ILE A 16 23.77 3.40 7.29
C ILE A 16 24.96 2.83 8.07
N LYS A 17 26.17 2.92 7.53
CA LYS A 17 27.40 2.42 8.17
C LYS A 17 27.65 3.11 9.52
N ASN A 18 27.23 4.37 9.66
CA ASN A 18 27.46 5.18 10.85
C ASN A 18 26.35 5.05 11.91
N LEU A 19 25.26 4.32 11.63
CA LEU A 19 24.14 4.19 12.58
C LEU A 19 24.57 3.51 13.89
N ASP A 20 25.35 2.44 13.79
CA ASP A 20 25.85 1.65 14.92
C ASP A 20 27.29 2.01 15.32
N ALA A 21 27.89 3.02 14.67
CA ALA A 21 29.20 3.52 15.08
C ALA A 21 29.12 4.07 16.52
N LEU A 22 30.18 3.84 17.30
CA LEU A 22 30.32 4.41 18.64
C LEU A 22 30.31 5.94 18.53
N LYS A 23 29.42 6.58 19.30
CA LYS A 23 29.29 8.03 19.36
C LYS A 23 29.53 8.51 20.78
N GLU A 24 30.09 9.71 20.92
CA GLU A 24 30.16 10.37 22.21
C GLU A 24 28.75 10.66 22.71
N ARG A 25 28.38 10.04 23.83
CA ARG A 25 27.08 10.26 24.46
C ARG A 25 27.14 11.57 25.25
N LYS A 26 26.47 12.58 24.73
CA LYS A 26 26.24 13.83 25.47
C LYS A 26 25.08 13.64 26.44
N LYS A 27 25.10 14.40 27.54
CA LYS A 27 23.99 14.48 28.49
C LYS A 27 22.71 14.88 27.75
N LEU A 28 21.62 14.17 28.00
CA LEU A 28 20.34 14.43 27.35
C LEU A 28 19.53 15.42 28.20
N GLU A 29 18.90 16.41 27.56
CA GLU A 29 17.96 17.31 28.25
C GLU A 29 16.73 16.58 28.81
N CYS A 30 16.41 15.40 28.25
CA CYS A 30 15.30 14.54 28.67
C CYS A 30 15.73 13.36 29.56
N ASP A 31 16.90 13.43 30.21
CA ASP A 31 17.41 12.35 31.06
C ASP A 31 16.41 11.94 32.17
N ASP A 32 15.62 12.89 32.67
CA ASP A 32 14.68 12.66 33.76
C ASP A 32 13.46 11.81 33.34
N GLU A 33 13.11 11.79 32.05
CA GLU A 33 12.01 10.96 31.52
C GLU A 33 12.31 9.46 31.69
N PHE A 34 13.58 9.09 31.84
CA PHE A 34 14.01 7.70 32.06
C PHE A 34 14.09 7.30 33.54
N ASN A 35 13.91 8.24 34.49
CA ASN A 35 14.04 7.95 35.93
C ASN A 35 12.98 6.99 36.48
N VAL A 36 11.90 6.77 35.73
CA VAL A 36 10.83 5.80 36.06
C VAL A 36 11.23 4.35 35.79
N LEU A 37 12.36 4.12 35.12
CA LEU A 37 12.88 2.79 34.80
C LEU A 37 13.89 2.33 35.86
N ASP A 38 14.11 1.03 35.95
CA ASP A 38 15.20 0.49 36.78
C ASP A 38 16.57 0.95 36.25
N GLU A 39 17.61 0.85 37.08
CA GLU A 39 18.95 1.35 36.75
C GLU A 39 19.51 0.78 35.44
N LYS A 40 19.40 -0.54 35.23
CA LYS A 40 19.97 -1.19 34.05
C LYS A 40 19.19 -0.84 32.78
N GLU A 41 17.87 -0.88 32.86
CA GLU A 41 16.99 -0.50 31.76
C GLU A 41 17.17 0.97 31.38
N ARG A 42 17.26 1.86 32.37
CA ARG A 42 17.47 3.29 32.18
C ARG A 42 18.74 3.57 31.39
N GLU A 43 19.86 2.96 31.74
CA GLU A 43 21.13 3.16 31.02
C GLU A 43 21.07 2.62 29.58
N ASP A 44 20.44 1.45 29.38
CA ASP A 44 20.21 0.88 28.05
C ASP A 44 19.34 1.80 27.17
N ALA A 45 18.25 2.32 27.74
CA ALA A 45 17.28 3.20 27.08
C ALA A 45 17.88 4.58 26.77
N LYS A 46 18.57 5.20 27.73
CA LYS A 46 19.32 6.45 27.52
C LYS A 46 20.35 6.29 26.42
N GLY A 47 21.15 5.21 26.48
CA GLY A 47 22.14 4.92 25.46
C GLY A 47 21.51 4.81 24.06
N LEU A 48 20.40 4.08 23.93
CA LEU A 48 19.70 3.95 22.65
C LEU A 48 19.16 5.28 22.15
N PHE A 49 18.58 6.08 23.04
CA PHE A 49 18.03 7.38 22.67
C PHE A 49 19.13 8.38 22.29
N SER A 50 20.28 8.37 22.97
CA SER A 50 21.46 9.16 22.57
C SER A 50 21.94 8.78 21.17
N ASP A 51 22.04 7.47 20.88
CA ASP A 51 22.44 6.98 19.56
C ASP A 51 21.43 7.41 18.49
N LEU A 52 20.14 7.28 18.78
CA LEU A 52 19.03 7.73 17.92
C LEU A 52 19.12 9.23 17.64
N LYS A 53 19.27 10.06 18.68
CA LYS A 53 19.36 11.53 18.55
C LYS A 53 20.54 11.91 17.66
N ALA A 54 21.72 11.35 17.90
CA ALA A 54 22.89 11.65 17.10
C ALA A 54 22.74 11.21 15.63
N ASN A 55 22.13 10.04 15.40
CA ASN A 55 21.78 9.59 14.05
C ASN A 55 20.78 10.54 13.38
N TYR A 56 19.74 10.96 14.09
CA TYR A 56 18.74 11.90 13.62
C TYR A 56 19.37 13.25 13.26
N ASP A 57 20.20 13.82 14.14
CA ASP A 57 20.90 15.08 13.92
C ASP A 57 21.79 15.00 12.66
N SER A 58 22.44 13.85 12.44
CA SER A 58 23.27 13.63 11.23
C SER A 58 22.46 13.64 9.94
N VAL A 59 21.16 13.32 9.95
CA VAL A 59 20.33 13.36 8.74
C VAL A 59 20.29 14.77 8.15
N ILE A 60 20.34 15.80 9.00
CA ILE A 60 20.27 17.21 8.59
C ILE A 60 21.46 17.59 7.68
N SER A 61 22.62 16.96 7.81
CA SER A 61 23.78 17.29 6.96
C SER A 61 23.67 16.75 5.52
N TYR A 62 22.74 15.84 5.24
CA TYR A 62 22.58 15.26 3.90
C TYR A 62 21.71 16.14 2.98
N ASN A 63 21.84 15.96 1.66
CA ASN A 63 21.00 16.62 0.67
C ASN A 63 19.52 16.19 0.79
N LYS A 64 18.58 17.08 0.45
CA LYS A 64 17.12 16.87 0.63
C LYS A 64 16.61 15.53 0.08
N ASN A 65 17.08 15.11 -1.09
CA ASN A 65 16.72 13.84 -1.73
C ASN A 65 17.19 12.62 -0.92
N ILE A 66 18.33 12.73 -0.24
CA ILE A 66 18.92 11.69 0.61
C ILE A 66 18.31 11.72 2.02
N ARG A 67 18.02 12.89 2.58
CA ARG A 67 17.47 13.02 3.95
C ARG A 67 16.22 12.16 4.15
N THR A 68 15.33 12.20 3.16
CA THR A 68 14.12 11.38 3.14
C THR A 68 14.47 9.90 3.30
N GLN A 69 15.41 9.38 2.50
CA GLN A 69 15.90 8.00 2.58
C GLN A 69 16.48 7.66 3.95
N CYS A 70 17.30 8.56 4.49
CA CYS A 70 17.89 8.40 5.81
C CYS A 70 16.81 8.31 6.89
N CYS A 71 15.73 9.09 6.82
CA CYS A 71 14.60 8.97 7.75
C CYS A 71 13.91 7.61 7.68
N PHE A 72 13.69 7.09 6.48
CA PHE A 72 13.10 5.76 6.31
C PHE A 72 13.99 4.67 6.88
N TYR A 73 15.29 4.78 6.62
CA TYR A 73 16.25 3.85 7.17
C TYR A 73 16.37 3.97 8.69
N LEU A 74 16.31 5.19 9.24
CA LEU A 74 16.36 5.42 10.68
C LEU A 74 15.16 4.81 11.40
N ASN A 75 13.96 4.93 10.80
CA ASN A 75 12.76 4.21 11.27
C ASN A 75 12.99 2.70 11.25
N TYR A 76 13.55 2.16 10.16
CA TYR A 76 13.83 0.74 10.02
C TYR A 76 14.84 0.26 11.07
N TRP A 77 15.92 1.01 11.27
CA TRP A 77 16.96 0.73 12.25
C TRP A 77 16.39 0.70 13.67
N LEU A 78 15.55 1.67 14.05
CA LEU A 78 14.95 1.68 15.38
C LEU A 78 14.02 0.47 15.59
N ASP A 79 13.20 0.12 14.60
CA ASP A 79 12.33 -1.05 14.64
C ASP A 79 13.13 -2.37 14.65
N GLU A 80 14.29 -2.42 13.99
CA GLU A 80 15.22 -3.54 14.05
C GLU A 80 15.81 -3.71 15.45
N LYS A 81 16.27 -2.62 16.09
CA LYS A 81 16.76 -2.65 17.48
C LYS A 81 15.69 -3.15 18.45
N LYS A 82 14.44 -2.74 18.23
CA LYS A 82 13.27 -3.19 19.00
C LYS A 82 12.95 -4.66 18.79
N GLY A 83 12.92 -5.11 17.54
CA GLY A 83 12.58 -6.49 17.18
C GLY A 83 13.61 -7.51 17.66
N LYS A 84 14.90 -7.18 17.56
CA LYS A 84 15.99 -8.06 18.01
C LYS A 84 16.19 -8.11 19.53
N LYS A 85 15.53 -7.22 20.28
CA LYS A 85 15.74 -7.04 21.73
C LYS A 85 17.23 -6.89 22.07
N GLU A 86 17.97 -6.11 21.29
CA GLU A 86 19.44 -5.91 21.47
C GLU A 86 19.80 -5.27 22.82
N LYS A 87 18.80 -4.82 23.60
CA LYS A 87 18.94 -4.19 24.91
C LYS A 87 17.86 -4.68 25.87
N ASN A 88 18.08 -4.53 27.18
CA ASN A 88 17.12 -4.93 28.22
C ASN A 88 16.00 -3.88 28.41
N ILE A 89 15.49 -3.33 27.31
CA ILE A 89 14.47 -2.28 27.32
C ILE A 89 13.10 -2.95 27.25
N ASN A 90 12.30 -2.76 28.29
CA ASN A 90 10.96 -3.32 28.37
C ASN A 90 9.96 -2.41 27.63
N VAL A 91 8.67 -2.76 27.71
CA VAL A 91 7.59 -2.02 27.04
C VAL A 91 7.51 -0.56 27.48
N SER A 92 7.76 -0.26 28.75
CA SER A 92 7.77 1.10 29.30
C SER A 92 8.97 1.90 28.79
N GLY A 93 10.18 1.32 28.78
CA GLY A 93 11.35 1.98 28.20
C GLY A 93 11.16 2.31 26.72
N TRP A 94 10.59 1.39 25.93
CA TRP A 94 10.26 1.65 24.53
C TRP A 94 9.20 2.75 24.37
N LYS A 95 8.19 2.83 25.24
CA LYS A 95 7.20 3.92 25.20
C LYS A 95 7.85 5.28 25.38
N ILE A 96 8.84 5.38 26.28
CA ILE A 96 9.59 6.62 26.50
C ILE A 96 10.38 7.00 25.24
N ILE A 97 11.13 6.05 24.65
CA ILE A 97 11.89 6.29 23.43
C ILE A 97 10.99 6.74 22.26
N GLU A 98 9.85 6.08 22.07
CA GLU A 98 8.89 6.42 21.01
C GLU A 98 8.28 7.80 21.24
N LYS A 99 7.95 8.16 22.49
CA LYS A 99 7.47 9.51 22.86
C LYS A 99 8.54 10.57 22.57
N LEU A 100 9.80 10.29 22.91
CA LEU A 100 10.90 11.23 22.74
C LEU A 100 11.34 11.37 21.27
N TRP A 101 10.99 10.46 20.36
CA TRP A 101 11.26 10.68 18.93
C TRP A 101 10.66 11.99 18.43
N ASP A 102 9.43 12.31 18.83
CA ASP A 102 8.75 13.51 18.36
C ASP A 102 9.42 14.80 18.82
N THR A 103 10.23 14.75 19.89
CA THR A 103 11.00 15.90 20.37
C THR A 103 12.26 16.16 19.53
N LEU A 104 12.69 15.20 18.69
CA LEU A 104 13.82 15.35 17.77
C LEU A 104 13.48 16.22 16.55
N LYS A 105 12.20 16.52 16.32
CA LYS A 105 11.75 17.34 15.19
C LYS A 105 12.35 18.75 15.29
N SER A 106 12.94 19.20 14.17
CA SER A 106 13.49 20.55 14.06
C SER A 106 12.66 21.40 13.10
N SER A 107 12.81 22.73 13.18
CA SER A 107 12.14 23.65 12.25
C SER A 107 12.60 23.51 10.79
N SER A 108 13.81 23.00 10.56
CA SER A 108 14.41 22.90 9.24
C SER A 108 14.15 21.56 8.53
N PHE A 109 13.93 20.51 9.31
CA PHE A 109 13.70 19.16 8.80
C PHE A 109 13.16 18.24 9.91
N SER A 110 12.23 17.36 9.54
CA SER A 110 11.64 16.37 10.43
C SER A 110 11.60 14.98 9.79
N CYS A 111 12.10 13.97 10.49
CA CYS A 111 11.77 12.58 10.20
C CYS A 111 10.51 12.21 10.99
N ASP A 112 9.42 11.93 10.30
CA ASP A 112 8.23 11.38 10.96
C ASP A 112 8.50 9.95 11.43
N ARG A 113 8.10 9.67 12.67
CA ARG A 113 8.09 8.31 13.19
C ARG A 113 7.00 7.52 12.48
N LYS A 114 7.40 6.43 11.83
CA LYS A 114 6.53 5.53 11.07
C LYS A 114 6.90 4.07 11.39
N PRO A 115 6.30 3.47 12.43
CA PRO A 115 6.64 2.12 12.89
C PRO A 115 6.28 1.06 11.85
N TYR A 116 7.23 0.16 11.59
CA TYR A 116 6.97 -1.06 10.84
C TYR A 116 6.20 -2.04 11.72
N LYS A 117 4.91 -2.20 11.43
CA LYS A 117 4.01 -3.06 12.23
C LYS A 117 4.45 -4.53 12.29
N ASN A 118 5.17 -5.03 11.27
CA ASN A 118 5.65 -6.41 11.19
C ASN A 118 7.07 -6.45 10.62
N PHE A 119 8.09 -6.39 11.47
CA PHE A 119 9.48 -6.63 11.06
C PHE A 119 9.61 -8.08 10.58
N SER A 120 9.97 -8.27 9.31
CA SER A 120 10.11 -9.59 8.67
C SER A 120 11.29 -9.61 7.71
N VAL A 121 11.71 -10.80 7.25
CA VAL A 121 12.72 -10.93 6.18
C VAL A 121 12.33 -10.10 4.94
N ASN A 122 11.03 -10.02 4.64
CA ASN A 122 10.50 -9.21 3.55
C ASN A 122 10.79 -7.70 3.74
N THR A 123 10.74 -7.19 4.98
CA THR A 123 11.10 -5.81 5.32
C THR A 123 12.54 -5.50 4.93
N LYS A 124 13.45 -6.42 5.25
CA LYS A 124 14.88 -6.27 4.93
C LYS A 124 15.10 -6.22 3.41
N ASN A 125 14.50 -7.14 2.67
CA ASN A 125 14.64 -7.19 1.21
C ASN A 125 14.17 -5.90 0.53
N CYS A 126 13.05 -5.32 0.97
CA CYS A 126 12.58 -4.04 0.43
C CYS A 126 13.48 -2.86 0.80
N VAL A 127 14.04 -2.87 2.00
CA VAL A 127 15.01 -1.87 2.42
C VAL A 127 16.31 -2.00 1.61
N ASP A 128 16.77 -3.21 1.31
CA ASP A 128 17.93 -3.45 0.47
C ASP A 128 17.67 -3.04 -1.00
N PHE A 129 16.45 -3.25 -1.51
CA PHE A 129 16.05 -2.74 -2.82
C PHE A 129 16.02 -1.20 -2.86
N MET A 130 15.51 -0.54 -1.81
CA MET A 130 15.59 0.92 -1.67
C MET A 130 17.03 1.42 -1.68
N LYS A 131 17.94 0.79 -0.93
CA LYS A 131 19.37 1.13 -0.97
C LYS A 131 19.93 1.05 -2.39
N TYR A 132 19.59 -0.02 -3.11
CA TYR A 132 19.99 -0.18 -4.50
C TYR A 132 19.52 1.01 -5.34
N CYS A 133 18.23 1.35 -5.30
CA CYS A 133 17.66 2.45 -6.07
C CYS A 133 18.39 3.78 -5.82
N VAL A 134 18.59 4.13 -4.55
CA VAL A 134 19.22 5.38 -4.15
C VAL A 134 20.69 5.42 -4.58
N ASN A 135 21.43 4.35 -4.30
CA ASN A 135 22.84 4.28 -4.66
C ASN A 135 23.05 4.20 -6.19
N LYS A 136 22.14 3.55 -6.93
CA LYS A 136 22.13 3.55 -8.40
C LYS A 136 22.08 4.96 -8.93
N ASP A 137 21.18 5.80 -8.41
CA ASP A 137 21.02 7.17 -8.89
C ASP A 137 22.24 8.04 -8.55
N GLU A 138 22.88 7.82 -7.40
CA GLU A 138 24.13 8.52 -7.04
C GLU A 138 25.32 8.07 -7.91
N LEU A 139 25.48 6.76 -8.13
CA LEU A 139 26.53 6.22 -9.01
C LEU A 139 26.29 6.61 -10.48
N LYS A 140 25.03 6.70 -10.91
CA LYS A 140 24.64 7.21 -12.23
C LYS A 140 25.15 8.64 -12.42
N LYS A 141 24.92 9.53 -11.45
CA LYS A 141 25.43 10.92 -11.51
C LYS A 141 26.94 10.97 -11.62
N GLN A 142 27.67 10.14 -10.86
CA GLN A 142 29.14 10.08 -10.92
C GLN A 142 29.66 9.59 -12.28
N CYS A 143 28.94 8.69 -12.95
CA CYS A 143 29.29 8.23 -14.29
C CYS A 143 28.97 9.30 -15.37
N GLU A 144 27.81 9.96 -15.28
CA GLU A 144 27.39 10.97 -16.26
C GLU A 144 28.14 12.30 -16.12
N HIS A 145 28.40 12.71 -14.88
CA HIS A 145 28.98 14.00 -14.52
C HIS A 145 30.15 13.82 -13.54
N PRO A 146 31.27 13.21 -13.98
CA PRO A 146 32.42 13.02 -13.12
C PRO A 146 33.10 14.35 -12.81
N ASP A 147 33.62 14.51 -11.58
CA ASP A 147 34.40 15.70 -11.20
C ASP A 147 35.65 15.90 -12.07
N GLN A 148 36.20 14.79 -12.60
CA GLN A 148 37.30 14.79 -13.55
C GLN A 148 37.01 13.76 -14.66
N GLU A 149 37.05 14.20 -15.91
CA GLU A 149 36.68 13.38 -17.08
C GLU A 149 37.51 12.08 -17.17
N GLN A 150 38.78 12.13 -16.76
CA GLN A 150 39.68 10.96 -16.72
C GLN A 150 39.16 9.80 -15.85
N PHE A 151 38.25 10.05 -14.90
CA PHE A 151 37.67 9.03 -14.04
C PHE A 151 36.34 8.48 -14.54
N LYS A 152 35.77 9.05 -15.60
CA LYS A 152 34.47 8.65 -16.17
C LYS A 152 34.39 7.15 -16.42
N GLU A 153 35.37 6.61 -17.13
CA GLU A 153 35.40 5.19 -17.48
C GLU A 153 35.40 4.30 -16.22
N ASN A 154 36.16 4.68 -15.19
CA ASN A 154 36.18 3.96 -13.92
C ASN A 154 34.83 4.05 -13.18
N TYR A 155 34.20 5.23 -13.12
CA TYR A 155 32.88 5.39 -12.49
C TYR A 155 31.80 4.61 -13.23
N CYS A 156 31.81 4.64 -14.56
CA CYS A 156 30.83 3.92 -15.37
C CYS A 156 31.04 2.39 -15.32
N LYS A 157 32.28 1.91 -15.23
CA LYS A 157 32.57 0.49 -14.94
C LYS A 157 32.02 0.06 -13.58
N ILE A 158 32.17 0.90 -12.56
CA ILE A 158 31.60 0.67 -11.23
C ILE A 158 30.07 0.63 -11.29
N PHE A 159 29.46 1.57 -12.01
CA PHE A 159 28.01 1.62 -12.22
C PHE A 159 27.50 0.31 -12.85
N ASN A 160 28.10 -0.15 -13.95
CA ASN A 160 27.72 -1.41 -14.60
C ASN A 160 27.88 -2.62 -13.67
N ALA A 161 29.01 -2.70 -12.94
CA ALA A 161 29.24 -3.79 -12.00
C ALA A 161 28.23 -3.76 -10.84
N PHE A 162 27.83 -2.56 -10.40
CA PHE A 162 26.80 -2.37 -9.37
C PHE A 162 25.42 -2.83 -9.86
N THR A 163 24.96 -2.37 -11.02
CA THR A 163 23.65 -2.75 -11.57
C THR A 163 23.57 -4.24 -11.86
N GLU A 164 24.65 -4.83 -12.39
CA GLU A 164 24.74 -6.27 -12.67
C GLU A 164 24.69 -7.12 -11.39
N LYS A 165 25.40 -6.71 -10.34
CA LYS A 165 25.38 -7.41 -9.03
C LYS A 165 23.95 -7.50 -8.49
N TYR A 166 23.25 -6.37 -8.46
CA TYR A 166 21.91 -6.31 -7.88
C TYR A 166 20.83 -6.89 -8.79
N TYR A 167 21.04 -6.91 -10.11
CA TYR A 167 20.19 -7.68 -11.02
C TYR A 167 20.21 -9.17 -10.67
N LYS A 168 21.40 -9.75 -10.45
CA LYS A 168 21.51 -11.15 -10.01
C LYS A 168 20.84 -11.39 -8.66
N GLU A 169 21.01 -10.46 -7.73
CA GLU A 169 20.44 -10.56 -6.39
C GLU A 169 18.91 -10.50 -6.40
N PHE A 170 18.31 -9.52 -7.10
CA PHE A 170 16.87 -9.29 -7.05
C PHE A 170 16.07 -10.08 -8.09
N ILE A 171 16.63 -10.34 -9.27
CA ILE A 171 15.88 -10.99 -10.36
C ILE A 171 16.26 -12.46 -10.44
N VAL A 172 17.53 -12.77 -10.68
CA VAL A 172 17.99 -14.16 -10.89
C VAL A 172 17.79 -15.01 -9.63
N ASN A 173 18.22 -14.50 -8.48
CA ASN A 173 18.05 -15.20 -7.21
C ASN A 173 16.65 -15.04 -6.63
N GLY A 174 15.94 -13.94 -6.94
CA GLY A 174 14.57 -13.69 -6.49
C GLY A 174 13.55 -14.65 -7.10
N LYS A 175 13.83 -15.16 -8.31
CA LYS A 175 13.02 -16.08 -9.14
C LYS A 175 11.69 -15.48 -9.62
N CYS A 176 10.83 -15.08 -8.68
CA CYS A 176 9.49 -14.60 -8.95
C CYS A 176 8.96 -13.72 -7.81
N LEU A 177 7.95 -12.89 -8.07
CA LEU A 177 7.28 -12.06 -7.07
C LEU A 177 5.96 -12.67 -6.61
N ASN A 178 5.74 -12.67 -5.30
CA ASN A 178 4.45 -13.03 -4.71
C ASN A 178 3.53 -11.80 -4.66
N GLU A 179 2.40 -11.85 -5.38
CA GLU A 179 1.35 -10.80 -5.42
C GLU A 179 0.54 -10.65 -4.12
N THR A 180 0.98 -11.19 -2.99
CA THR A 180 0.26 -11.01 -1.73
C THR A 180 0.24 -9.53 -1.36
N ASN A 181 -0.82 -8.85 -1.78
CA ASN A 181 -1.18 -7.43 -1.67
C ASN A 181 -1.32 -6.91 -0.21
N ASN A 182 -0.71 -7.58 0.76
CA ASN A 182 -0.74 -7.23 2.16
C ASN A 182 0.50 -6.44 2.62
N TYR A 183 1.27 -5.90 1.67
CA TYR A 183 2.44 -5.07 1.98
C TYR A 183 2.11 -3.61 2.25
N ASN A 184 0.86 -3.25 2.59
CA ASN A 184 0.34 -1.93 3.02
C ASN A 184 1.03 -1.33 4.26
N LYS A 185 2.32 -1.59 4.48
CA LYS A 185 3.06 -1.33 5.71
C LYS A 185 4.36 -0.55 5.49
N TYR A 186 4.72 -0.22 4.25
CA TYR A 186 5.97 0.49 3.92
C TYR A 186 5.66 1.87 3.34
N TYR A 187 6.20 2.91 3.95
CA TYR A 187 5.89 4.28 3.57
C TYR A 187 6.80 4.82 2.45
N TRP A 188 7.45 3.94 1.69
CA TRP A 188 8.41 4.29 0.65
C TRP A 188 7.74 4.31 -0.73
N THR A 189 7.97 5.37 -1.51
CA THR A 189 7.55 5.45 -2.91
C THR A 189 8.79 5.26 -3.78
N PHE A 190 8.84 4.15 -4.51
CA PHE A 190 9.87 3.93 -5.51
C PHE A 190 9.63 4.85 -6.72
N SER A 191 10.71 5.34 -7.33
CA SER A 191 10.63 5.98 -8.63
C SER A 191 10.15 4.95 -9.66
N ASP A 192 9.45 5.40 -10.71
CA ASP A 192 9.12 4.58 -11.89
C ASP A 192 10.36 3.94 -12.54
N ASN A 193 11.56 4.48 -12.26
CA ASN A 193 12.84 3.95 -12.70
C ASN A 193 13.45 2.92 -11.73
N CYS A 194 12.70 2.48 -10.72
CA CYS A 194 13.13 1.47 -9.76
C CYS A 194 11.97 0.53 -9.40
N SER A 195 11.66 -0.38 -10.31
CA SER A 195 10.62 -1.40 -10.18
C SER A 195 11.13 -2.74 -10.71
N LEU A 196 10.97 -3.81 -9.92
CA LEU A 196 11.36 -5.15 -10.35
C LEU A 196 10.56 -5.63 -11.57
N HIS A 197 9.36 -5.08 -11.79
CA HIS A 197 8.52 -5.34 -12.97
C HIS A 197 9.10 -4.76 -14.27
N ASN A 198 10.02 -3.80 -14.18
CA ASN A 198 10.75 -3.25 -15.33
C ASN A 198 12.26 -3.34 -15.05
N ALA A 199 12.83 -4.52 -15.25
CA ALA A 199 14.25 -4.76 -15.05
C ALA A 199 15.15 -3.96 -16.01
N PRO A 200 14.84 -3.78 -17.31
CA PRO A 200 15.67 -2.97 -18.20
C PRO A 200 15.93 -1.56 -17.66
N LYS A 201 14.88 -0.91 -17.17
CA LYS A 201 14.95 0.46 -16.61
C LYS A 201 15.54 0.52 -15.21
N THR A 202 15.28 -0.52 -14.40
CA THR A 202 15.74 -0.61 -13.01
C THR A 202 17.21 -0.97 -12.90
N PHE A 203 17.70 -1.80 -13.82
CA PHE A 203 19.08 -2.26 -13.91
C PHE A 203 19.71 -1.83 -15.24
N PRO A 204 19.82 -0.52 -15.49
CA PRO A 204 20.36 -0.01 -16.75
C PRO A 204 21.85 -0.38 -16.89
N LYS A 205 22.37 -0.16 -18.10
CA LYS A 205 23.78 -0.31 -18.41
C LYS A 205 24.33 0.96 -19.06
N TYR A 206 25.62 1.16 -18.89
CA TYR A 206 26.41 2.15 -19.59
C TYR A 206 27.18 1.49 -20.74
N THR A 207 27.19 2.14 -21.90
CA THR A 207 28.17 1.91 -22.96
C THR A 207 28.81 3.22 -23.38
N SER A 208 30.01 3.18 -23.97
CA SER A 208 30.67 4.37 -24.52
C SER A 208 29.83 5.06 -25.60
N ASP A 209 29.05 4.28 -26.34
CA ASP A 209 28.37 4.73 -27.56
C ASP A 209 27.01 5.35 -27.25
N THR A 210 26.27 4.79 -26.30
CA THR A 210 24.90 5.20 -25.95
C THR A 210 24.79 5.90 -24.61
N GLY A 211 25.86 5.94 -23.81
CA GLY A 211 25.78 6.37 -22.42
C GLY A 211 24.98 5.38 -21.57
N ILE A 212 24.32 5.89 -20.52
CA ILE A 212 23.43 5.07 -19.68
C ILE A 212 22.07 4.93 -20.37
N SER A 213 21.69 3.69 -20.67
CA SER A 213 20.41 3.35 -21.27
C SER A 213 19.79 2.13 -20.60
N ASP A 214 18.49 1.95 -20.85
CA ASP A 214 17.74 0.77 -20.43
C ASP A 214 18.41 -0.49 -21.02
N ASP A 215 18.53 -1.53 -20.20
CA ASP A 215 19.19 -2.77 -20.60
C ASP A 215 18.17 -3.82 -21.04
N GLU A 216 17.74 -3.74 -22.30
CA GLU A 216 16.74 -4.64 -22.89
C GLU A 216 17.13 -6.13 -22.86
N SER A 217 18.40 -6.45 -22.55
CA SER A 217 18.83 -7.84 -22.34
C SER A 217 18.39 -8.43 -21.00
N LYS A 218 17.97 -7.59 -20.04
CA LYS A 218 17.57 -7.99 -18.69
C LYS A 218 16.08 -8.28 -18.64
N ALA A 219 15.74 -9.56 -18.49
CA ALA A 219 14.36 -9.97 -18.26
C ALA A 219 13.83 -9.43 -16.93
N SER A 220 12.61 -8.91 -16.94
CA SER A 220 11.86 -8.55 -15.73
C SER A 220 11.47 -9.80 -14.93
N ILE A 221 11.30 -9.63 -13.62
CA ILE A 221 10.84 -10.73 -12.77
C ILE A 221 9.36 -11.05 -13.06
N GLY A 222 9.05 -12.34 -13.15
CA GLY A 222 7.68 -12.82 -13.31
C GLY A 222 6.93 -12.94 -11.97
N LYS A 223 5.64 -13.26 -12.07
CA LYS A 223 4.83 -13.68 -10.90
C LYS A 223 5.16 -15.12 -10.54
N CYS A 224 5.10 -15.46 -9.25
CA CYS A 224 5.27 -16.85 -8.83
C CYS A 224 4.09 -17.70 -9.26
N GLU A 225 4.37 -18.91 -9.74
CA GLU A 225 3.33 -19.91 -10.00
C GLU A 225 2.83 -20.52 -8.67
N ASN A 226 1.62 -21.11 -8.71
CA ASN A 226 0.97 -21.64 -7.51
C ASN A 226 1.87 -22.67 -6.79
N GLY A 227 2.32 -22.32 -5.58
CA GLY A 227 3.17 -23.18 -4.73
C GLY A 227 4.65 -22.79 -4.72
N GLU A 228 5.10 -21.92 -5.62
CA GLU A 228 6.45 -21.37 -5.57
C GLU A 228 6.56 -20.33 -4.45
N LYS A 229 7.61 -20.44 -3.64
CA LYS A 229 7.92 -19.44 -2.62
C LYS A 229 8.81 -18.38 -3.25
N SER A 230 8.27 -17.18 -3.40
CA SER A 230 9.07 -16.00 -3.67
C SER A 230 10.13 -15.81 -2.58
N LEU A 231 11.36 -15.53 -2.99
CA LEU A 231 12.43 -15.14 -2.07
C LEU A 231 12.45 -13.62 -1.82
N ILE A 232 11.69 -12.84 -2.62
CA ILE A 232 11.72 -11.38 -2.58
C ILE A 232 10.29 -10.83 -2.68
N PRO A 233 9.80 -10.12 -1.64
CA PRO A 233 8.46 -9.53 -1.70
C PRO A 233 8.36 -8.49 -2.81
N ASP A 234 7.15 -8.28 -3.33
CA ASP A 234 6.88 -7.11 -4.16
C ASP A 234 6.91 -5.86 -3.27
N CYS A 235 7.98 -5.08 -3.41
CA CYS A 235 8.23 -3.89 -2.61
C CYS A 235 7.49 -2.65 -3.12
N TYR A 236 6.67 -2.78 -4.17
CA TYR A 236 5.91 -1.67 -4.72
C TYR A 236 4.88 -1.14 -3.71
N MET A 237 4.89 0.17 -3.41
CA MET A 237 3.87 0.78 -2.57
C MET A 237 3.38 2.16 -3.03
N PHE A 238 2.12 2.37 -2.64
CA PHE A 238 1.06 3.21 -3.16
C PHE A 238 1.24 4.73 -2.93
N GLN A 239 1.15 5.52 -4.00
CA GLN A 239 0.17 6.60 -4.17
C GLN A 239 -0.18 6.73 -5.67
N GLY A 240 -1.37 6.28 -6.05
CA GLY A 240 -2.14 6.82 -7.18
C GLY A 240 -1.65 6.51 -8.60
N VAL A 241 -2.14 5.40 -9.14
CA VAL A 241 -2.41 5.05 -10.56
C VAL A 241 -1.74 3.71 -10.87
N PRO A 242 -2.52 2.63 -11.10
CA PRO A 242 -1.97 1.43 -11.69
C PRO A 242 -1.42 1.82 -13.07
N VAL A 243 -0.14 1.54 -13.32
CA VAL A 243 0.35 1.42 -14.70
C VAL A 243 -0.64 0.46 -15.36
N LYS A 244 -1.30 0.92 -16.43
CA LYS A 244 -2.04 0.03 -17.31
C LYS A 244 -1.01 -0.98 -17.78
N ILE A 245 -1.04 -2.17 -17.17
CA ILE A 245 -0.49 -3.36 -17.78
C ILE A 245 -1.23 -3.43 -19.11
N GLU A 246 -0.53 -3.20 -20.21
CA GLU A 246 -1.08 -3.44 -21.54
C GLU A 246 -1.72 -4.82 -21.51
N GLU A 247 -3.02 -4.84 -21.79
CA GLU A 247 -3.90 -5.99 -21.66
C GLU A 247 -3.38 -7.12 -22.56
N LEU A 248 -2.82 -8.18 -21.96
CA LEU A 248 -2.85 -9.49 -22.60
C LEU A 248 -4.24 -10.11 -22.32
N PRO A 249 -4.84 -10.78 -23.32
CA PRO A 249 -6.28 -10.86 -23.46
C PRO A 249 -6.95 -11.63 -22.32
N SER A 250 -8.01 -11.02 -21.83
CA SER A 250 -8.87 -11.49 -20.75
C SER A 250 -9.41 -12.91 -20.99
N PHE A 251 -9.22 -13.78 -20.00
CA PHE A 251 -10.14 -14.90 -19.78
C PHE A 251 -11.09 -14.52 -18.64
N ILE A 252 -12.37 -14.62 -18.98
CA ILE A 252 -13.54 -14.22 -18.18
C ILE A 252 -13.60 -15.05 -16.90
N ASP A 253 -13.75 -14.40 -15.74
CA ASP A 253 -14.77 -14.89 -14.80
C ASP A 253 -15.48 -13.78 -14.04
N LYS A 254 -16.80 -13.92 -13.97
CA LYS A 254 -17.76 -12.89 -13.57
C LYS A 254 -17.91 -12.84 -12.06
N ALA A 255 -17.77 -11.66 -11.46
CA ALA A 255 -18.30 -11.38 -10.13
C ALA A 255 -19.05 -10.02 -10.14
N PRO A 256 -20.40 -10.01 -10.03
CA PRO A 256 -21.19 -8.79 -9.99
C PRO A 256 -21.20 -8.26 -8.55
N LEU A 257 -20.07 -7.74 -8.05
CA LEU A 257 -19.99 -7.22 -6.68
C LEU A 257 -19.49 -5.77 -6.59
N LYS A 258 -19.57 -5.01 -7.69
CA LYS A 258 -19.16 -3.59 -7.71
C LYS A 258 -20.27 -2.58 -8.04
N TYR A 259 -21.50 -3.02 -8.31
CA TYR A 259 -22.64 -2.11 -8.54
C TYR A 259 -23.65 -2.04 -7.38
N GLY A 260 -23.41 -2.75 -6.26
CA GLY A 260 -24.34 -2.78 -5.12
C GLY A 260 -24.36 -1.54 -4.22
N ILE A 261 -23.44 -0.59 -4.39
CA ILE A 261 -23.29 0.56 -3.47
C ILE A 261 -23.80 1.89 -4.09
N TYR A 262 -24.10 1.93 -5.39
CA TYR A 262 -24.61 3.13 -6.08
C TYR A 262 -26.06 3.05 -6.55
N ALA A 263 -26.82 2.04 -6.14
CA ALA A 263 -28.28 1.96 -6.35
C ALA A 263 -29.09 2.12 -5.05
N GLY A 264 -28.44 2.35 -3.91
CA GLY A 264 -29.08 2.40 -2.58
C GLY A 264 -29.27 3.80 -1.98
N SER A 265 -28.74 4.86 -2.59
CA SER A 265 -28.85 6.23 -2.05
C SER A 265 -30.09 6.99 -2.51
N SER A 266 -30.85 6.47 -3.48
CA SER A 266 -32.07 7.13 -3.96
C SER A 266 -33.37 6.63 -3.31
N PHE A 267 -33.38 5.53 -2.54
CA PHE A 267 -34.63 4.99 -1.98
C PHE A 267 -35.07 5.62 -0.63
N ILE A 268 -34.13 6.15 0.15
CA ILE A 268 -34.43 6.75 1.48
C ILE A 268 -35.16 8.10 1.34
N GLY A 269 -34.82 8.88 0.29
CA GLY A 269 -35.50 10.14 -0.02
C GLY A 269 -36.95 9.94 -0.48
N PHE A 270 -37.21 8.91 -1.30
CA PHE A 270 -38.56 8.60 -1.78
C PHE A 270 -39.49 8.07 -0.67
N LEU A 271 -38.98 7.25 0.25
CA LEU A 271 -39.73 6.77 1.42
C LEU A 271 -40.16 7.92 2.36
N SER A 272 -39.29 8.92 2.53
CA SER A 272 -39.56 10.09 3.38
C SER A 272 -40.64 11.00 2.78
N LEU A 273 -40.62 11.21 1.45
CA LEU A 273 -41.63 12.00 0.74
C LEU A 273 -43.00 11.30 0.73
N ALA A 274 -43.02 9.97 0.55
CA ALA A 274 -44.24 9.17 0.57
C ALA A 274 -44.94 9.21 1.94
N LEU A 275 -44.18 9.11 3.04
CA LEU A 275 -44.73 9.23 4.40
C LEU A 275 -45.26 10.65 4.70
N TYR A 276 -44.58 11.69 4.22
CA TYR A 276 -45.04 13.07 4.36
C TYR A 276 -46.36 13.33 3.61
N LEU A 277 -46.47 12.87 2.37
CA LEU A 277 -47.70 12.98 1.58
C LEU A 277 -48.84 12.14 2.18
N TYR A 278 -48.55 10.92 2.64
CA TYR A 278 -49.52 10.07 3.33
C TYR A 278 -50.08 10.74 4.59
N LYS A 279 -49.22 11.39 5.40
CA LYS A 279 -49.64 12.12 6.60
C LYS A 279 -50.47 13.38 6.27
N LYS A 280 -50.15 14.07 5.17
CA LYS A 280 -50.86 15.28 4.72
C LYS A 280 -52.25 14.98 4.12
N ILE A 281 -52.41 13.83 3.46
CA ILE A 281 -53.69 13.37 2.90
C ILE A 281 -54.63 12.85 4.00
N ARG A 282 -54.09 12.20 5.05
CA ARG A 282 -54.90 11.67 6.17
C ARG A 282 -55.47 12.74 7.11
N HIS A 283 -54.93 13.97 7.10
CA HIS A 283 -55.40 15.08 7.93
C HIS A 283 -56.41 16.02 7.23
N ARG A 284 -56.83 15.73 5.99
CA ARG A 284 -57.85 16.51 5.28
C ARG A 284 -59.08 15.69 4.93
N SER A 285 -59.62 14.98 5.90
CA SER A 285 -61.01 14.54 5.86
C SER A 285 -61.50 14.31 7.28
N LEU A 286 -62.10 15.33 7.89
CA LEU A 286 -63.11 15.24 8.95
C LEU A 286 -63.51 16.67 9.31
N PHE A 287 -64.46 17.23 8.55
CA PHE A 287 -65.67 17.86 9.10
C PHE A 287 -66.68 18.03 7.95
N PRO A 288 -67.92 17.54 8.11
CA PRO A 288 -68.98 17.64 7.12
C PRO A 288 -69.72 18.98 7.27
N SER A 289 -69.88 19.73 6.18
CA SER A 289 -70.81 20.85 6.13
C SER A 289 -72.05 20.44 5.32
N ASN A 290 -73.14 20.18 6.04
CA ASN A 290 -74.49 20.03 5.51
C ASN A 290 -74.97 21.33 4.85
N ALA A 291 -75.64 21.24 3.69
CA ALA A 291 -76.91 21.91 3.29
C ALA A 291 -77.20 21.63 1.78
N PRO A 292 -78.45 21.73 1.27
CA PRO A 292 -79.37 20.58 1.16
C PRO A 292 -80.02 20.38 -0.23
N ARG A 293 -80.71 19.22 -0.41
CA ARG A 293 -81.84 18.95 -1.36
C ARG A 293 -81.52 19.08 -2.87
N ASN A 294 -82.01 18.28 -3.81
CA ASN A 294 -83.14 17.36 -3.96
C ASN A 294 -82.91 16.57 -5.26
N LYS A 295 -83.21 15.26 -5.27
CA LYS A 295 -84.07 14.56 -6.26
C LYS A 295 -83.98 13.03 -6.06
N THR A 296 -84.93 12.51 -5.27
CA THR A 296 -85.97 11.52 -5.67
C THR A 296 -85.70 10.83 -7.03
N THR A 297 -85.82 9.51 -7.27
CA THR A 297 -86.52 8.41 -6.57
C THR A 297 -86.20 7.07 -7.28
N ASN A 298 -86.41 5.95 -6.57
CA ASN A 298 -86.78 4.59 -7.05
C ASN A 298 -85.69 3.74 -7.75
N SER A 299 -85.52 2.43 -7.47
CA SER A 299 -86.39 1.44 -6.84
C SER A 299 -85.61 0.22 -6.30
N HIS A 300 -86.03 -0.22 -5.13
CA HIS A 300 -86.25 -1.62 -4.70
C HIS A 300 -85.14 -2.68 -4.80
N ILE A 301 -84.65 -3.00 -3.61
CA ILE A 301 -84.31 -4.34 -3.11
C ILE A 301 -85.48 -5.30 -3.37
N GLU A 302 -85.23 -6.44 -4.01
CA GLU A 302 -85.80 -7.74 -3.62
C GLU A 302 -84.98 -8.85 -4.31
N LYS A 303 -84.35 -9.69 -3.49
CA LYS A 303 -84.69 -11.11 -3.33
C LYS A 303 -84.24 -11.98 -4.49
N GLN A 304 -83.23 -12.81 -4.24
CA GLN A 304 -83.46 -14.21 -3.81
C GLN A 304 -83.54 -15.08 -5.07
N TYR A 305 -82.40 -15.64 -5.47
CA TYR A 305 -82.17 -17.06 -5.26
C TYR A 305 -83.27 -17.91 -5.90
N SER A 306 -83.21 -18.03 -7.22
CA SER A 306 -83.70 -19.21 -7.90
C SER A 306 -83.30 -19.14 -9.36
N GLN A 307 -83.02 -20.32 -9.90
CA GLN A 307 -82.77 -20.64 -11.29
C GLN A 307 -81.29 -20.52 -11.69
N GLU A 308 -80.47 -21.54 -11.43
CA GLU A 308 -80.67 -22.95 -11.79
C GLU A 308 -80.89 -23.07 -13.31
N LEU A 309 -80.10 -23.96 -13.91
CA LEU A 309 -80.10 -24.39 -15.31
C LEU A 309 -79.18 -23.62 -16.27
N ARG A 310 -78.18 -24.40 -16.72
CA ARG A 310 -77.57 -24.39 -18.06
C ARG A 310 -76.61 -23.22 -18.33
N GLU A 311 -75.40 -23.40 -18.79
CA GLU A 311 -74.75 -24.52 -19.47
C GLU A 311 -73.26 -24.20 -19.53
N LYS A 312 -72.41 -25.02 -18.92
CA LYS A 312 -71.13 -25.42 -19.53
C LYS A 312 -70.91 -26.90 -19.21
N SER A 313 -71.74 -27.74 -19.84
CA SER A 313 -71.29 -29.05 -20.30
C SER A 313 -70.35 -28.76 -21.49
N ASN A 314 -69.18 -29.35 -21.70
CA ASN A 314 -68.64 -30.66 -21.32
C ASN A 314 -67.11 -30.51 -21.24
N SER A 315 -66.40 -31.16 -20.29
CA SER A 315 -65.87 -32.53 -20.40
C SER A 315 -64.91 -32.69 -21.59
N LYS A 316 -63.70 -33.25 -21.53
CA LYS A 316 -63.07 -34.18 -20.60
C LYS A 316 -61.60 -34.38 -21.08
N ASN A 317 -60.67 -34.40 -20.13
CA ASN A 317 -59.75 -35.51 -19.85
C ASN A 317 -58.57 -35.87 -20.80
N LYS A 318 -57.43 -36.13 -20.15
CA LYS A 318 -56.33 -37.09 -20.45
C LYS A 318 -55.01 -36.60 -21.11
N HIS A 319 -53.98 -36.57 -20.24
CA HIS A 319 -52.72 -37.34 -20.29
C HIS A 319 -51.56 -37.02 -21.26
N TYR A 320 -50.35 -36.99 -20.65
CA TYR A 320 -48.97 -37.21 -21.17
C TYR A 320 -48.41 -36.10 -22.11
N ASN A 321 -47.13 -35.70 -22.14
CA ASN A 321 -45.85 -36.33 -21.79
C ASN A 321 -44.74 -35.29 -21.48
N PHE A 322 -43.73 -35.72 -20.73
CA PHE A 322 -42.40 -35.10 -20.60
C PHE A 322 -41.64 -35.08 -21.94
N SER A 323 -40.77 -34.09 -22.15
CA SER A 323 -39.65 -34.18 -23.10
C SER A 323 -38.51 -33.27 -22.67
N TYR A 324 -37.42 -33.91 -22.23
CA TYR A 324 -36.07 -33.37 -22.12
C TYR A 324 -35.51 -33.06 -23.52
N SER A 325 -34.70 -32.01 -23.64
CA SER A 325 -33.77 -31.85 -24.76
C SER A 325 -32.32 -31.94 -24.23
N PRO A 326 -31.51 -32.91 -24.68
CA PRO A 326 -30.08 -32.94 -24.43
C PRO A 326 -29.30 -32.18 -25.52
N ALA A 327 -28.11 -31.73 -25.13
CA ALA A 327 -27.06 -31.29 -26.05
C ALA A 327 -26.37 -32.47 -26.72
N GLN A 328 -25.92 -32.31 -27.97
CA GLN A 328 -24.59 -32.70 -28.51
C GLN A 328 -24.61 -32.68 -30.06
N ASN A 329 -23.83 -31.79 -30.65
CA ASN A 329 -22.55 -32.11 -31.32
C ASN A 329 -21.83 -30.82 -31.73
#